data_AF-A0A662S797-F1
#
_entry.id   AF-A0A662S797-F1
#
_cell.length_a   1.000
_cell.length_b   1.000
_cell.length_c   1.000
_cell.angle_alpha   90.00
_cell.angle_beta   90.00
_cell.angle_gamma   90.00
#
_symmetry.space_group_name_H-M   'P 1'
#
loop_
_entity.id
_entity.type
_entity.pdbx_description
1 polymer ?
#
loop_
_entity_poly.entity_id
_entity_poly.type
_entity_poly.pdbx_seq_one_letter_code
_entity_poly.pdbx_strand_id
1 'polypeptide(L)'
;MMMKERSLKAAGMTLSTALVLAATVIINIYVPATRGYFNLGETMIYLVALLFDPLTAAFAGGVGSALADVVLGYTIYAPATLVIKAAEGALASTLVRRLRGRQRGIFALSMGTVAAYFVVILVIGYTLFVGEVELTLSGLLTLKGFIEPTSWILIASAAIATPLYILIRKKGEIGLILISLLSAGSIMILGYYLYEQLILGYYALAEVPVNLGQVVMGIAVAIPTYTLITKYTRRTSQENI
;
A
#
# COMPACT_ATOMS: atom_id res chain seq x y z
N MET A 1 22.69 28.47 4.98
CA MET A 1 21.53 27.79 5.59
C MET A 1 20.65 27.09 4.53
N MET A 2 20.15 27.81 3.52
CA MET A 2 19.29 27.28 2.44
C MET A 2 19.89 26.10 1.63
N MET A 3 21.20 26.10 1.33
CA MET A 3 21.85 24.98 0.63
C MET A 3 21.87 23.67 1.44
N LYS A 4 22.03 23.76 2.77
CA LYS A 4 22.05 22.59 3.66
C LYS A 4 20.68 21.92 3.71
N GLU A 5 19.62 22.72 3.78
CA GLU A 5 18.24 22.24 3.78
C GLU A 5 17.86 21.55 2.46
N ARG A 6 18.22 22.14 1.31
CA ARG A 6 18.03 21.51 -0.01
C ARG A 6 18.79 20.19 -0.14
N SER A 7 20.01 20.13 0.38
CA SER A 7 20.84 18.91 0.34
C SER A 7 20.24 17.79 1.19
N LEU A 8 19.76 18.11 2.40
CA LEU A 8 19.09 17.13 3.27
C LEU A 8 17.79 16.62 2.64
N LYS A 9 17.00 17.50 2.02
CA LYS A 9 15.78 17.09 1.31
C LYS A 9 16.09 16.14 0.14
N ALA A 10 17.11 16.47 -0.66
CA ALA A 10 17.56 15.61 -1.76
C ALA A 10 18.06 14.25 -1.27
N ALA A 11 18.83 14.22 -0.18
CA ALA A 11 19.28 12.98 0.45
C ALA A 11 18.10 12.13 0.94
N GLY A 12 17.11 12.76 1.60
CA GLY A 12 15.88 12.09 2.04
C GLY A 12 15.11 11.47 0.87
N MET A 13 14.87 12.24 -0.20
CA MET A 13 14.21 11.73 -1.41
C MET A 13 14.96 10.55 -2.03
N THR A 14 16.29 10.64 -2.15
CA THR A 14 17.13 9.59 -2.75
C THR A 14 17.07 8.31 -1.93
N LEU A 15 17.27 8.41 -0.60
CA LEU A 15 17.19 7.27 0.29
C LEU A 15 15.81 6.63 0.29
N SER A 16 14.74 7.44 0.37
CA SER A 16 13.37 6.94 0.30
C SER A 16 13.08 6.22 -1.02
N THR A 17 13.58 6.75 -2.14
CA THR A 17 13.44 6.11 -3.46
C THR A 17 14.13 4.74 -3.49
N ALA A 18 15.36 4.66 -2.96
CA ALA A 18 16.11 3.41 -2.90
C ALA A 18 15.42 2.37 -1.99
N LEU A 19 14.83 2.80 -0.87
CA LEU A 19 14.09 1.90 0.03
C LEU A 19 12.80 1.39 -0.61
N VAL A 20 12.05 2.25 -1.32
CA VAL A 20 10.86 1.82 -2.08
C VAL A 20 11.27 0.79 -3.13
N LEU A 21 12.27 1.10 -3.95
CA LEU A 21 12.80 0.18 -4.96
C LEU A 21 13.20 -1.17 -4.35
N ALA A 22 13.99 -1.15 -3.26
CA ALA A 22 14.46 -2.37 -2.61
C ALA A 22 13.29 -3.20 -2.06
N ALA A 23 12.31 -2.58 -1.40
CA ALA A 23 11.15 -3.27 -0.87
C ALA A 23 10.30 -3.92 -1.98
N THR A 24 10.11 -3.22 -3.10
CA THR A 24 9.37 -3.74 -4.26
C THR A 24 10.11 -4.90 -4.94
N VAL A 25 11.44 -4.81 -5.09
CA VAL A 25 12.24 -5.85 -5.77
C VAL A 25 12.38 -7.11 -4.91
N ILE A 26 12.67 -6.97 -3.61
CA ILE A 26 13.01 -8.11 -2.74
C ILE A 26 11.79 -9.02 -2.50
N ILE A 27 10.60 -8.43 -2.34
CA ILE A 27 9.39 -9.19 -2.00
C ILE A 27 8.36 -8.98 -3.10
N ASN A 28 8.42 -9.85 -4.11
CA ASN A 28 7.45 -9.89 -5.20
C ASN A 28 6.95 -11.33 -5.45
N ILE A 29 5.70 -11.45 -5.92
CA ILE A 29 5.07 -12.71 -6.29
C ILE A 29 4.35 -12.49 -7.62
N TYR A 30 4.71 -13.27 -8.65
CA TYR A 30 4.10 -13.14 -9.98
C TYR A 30 2.60 -13.43 -9.98
N VAL A 31 1.84 -12.63 -10.75
CA VAL A 31 0.38 -12.76 -10.92
C VAL A 31 0.11 -13.13 -12.38
N PRO A 32 -0.19 -14.42 -12.69
CA PRO A 32 -0.33 -14.87 -14.07
C PRO A 32 -1.44 -14.19 -14.88
N ALA A 33 -2.55 -13.83 -14.23
CA ALA A 33 -3.76 -13.34 -14.90
C ALA A 33 -3.55 -12.02 -15.65
N THR A 34 -2.70 -11.15 -15.12
CA THR A 34 -2.38 -9.84 -15.70
C THR A 34 -0.94 -9.76 -16.15
N ARG A 35 -0.12 -10.80 -15.91
CA ARG A 35 1.33 -10.74 -16.10
C ARG A 35 1.96 -9.61 -15.26
N GLY A 36 1.28 -9.20 -14.19
CA GLY A 36 1.76 -8.29 -13.17
C GLY A 36 2.38 -9.05 -12.00
N TYR A 37 2.52 -8.37 -10.87
CA TYR A 37 3.08 -8.97 -9.66
C TYR A 37 2.58 -8.30 -8.39
N PHE A 38 2.34 -9.13 -7.37
CA PHE A 38 2.18 -8.67 -6.00
C PHE A 38 3.54 -8.21 -5.46
N ASN A 39 3.60 -7.11 -4.71
CA ASN A 39 4.82 -6.69 -4.01
C ASN A 39 4.52 -6.09 -2.63
N LEU A 40 5.56 -5.86 -1.83
CA LEU A 40 5.45 -5.18 -0.52
C LEU A 40 6.04 -3.76 -0.51
N GLY A 41 6.19 -3.13 -1.67
CA GLY A 41 6.69 -1.76 -1.81
C GLY A 41 5.79 -0.73 -1.11
N GLU A 42 4.48 -1.00 -1.02
CA GLU A 42 3.48 -0.15 -0.36
C GLU A 42 3.85 0.13 1.10
N THR A 43 4.50 -0.83 1.75
CA THR A 43 4.99 -0.67 3.13
C THR A 43 5.94 0.54 3.22
N MET A 44 6.86 0.69 2.27
CA MET A 44 7.81 1.80 2.23
C MET A 44 7.17 3.07 1.69
N ILE A 45 6.29 3.00 0.69
CA ILE A 45 5.56 4.19 0.20
C ILE A 45 4.77 4.84 1.33
N TYR A 46 4.02 4.03 2.10
CA TYR A 46 3.25 4.53 3.23
C TYR A 46 4.15 5.02 4.37
N LEU A 47 5.24 4.31 4.68
CA LEU A 47 6.18 4.78 5.69
C LEU A 47 6.79 6.14 5.30
N VAL A 48 7.22 6.30 4.05
CA VAL A 48 7.74 7.57 3.52
C VAL A 48 6.66 8.65 3.57
N ALA A 49 5.42 8.34 3.19
CA ALA A 49 4.30 9.28 3.26
C ALA A 49 4.02 9.77 4.68
N LEU A 50 4.18 8.91 5.69
CA LEU A 50 4.00 9.25 7.10
C LEU A 50 5.15 10.09 7.67
N LEU A 51 6.37 9.89 7.18
CA LEU A 51 7.57 10.57 7.68
C LEU A 51 7.89 11.87 6.93
N PHE A 52 7.65 11.92 5.62
CA PHE A 52 8.11 12.99 4.73
C PHE A 52 6.98 13.74 4.03
N ASP A 53 7.31 14.88 3.40
CA ASP A 53 6.36 15.75 2.72
C ASP A 53 5.79 15.12 1.44
N PRO A 54 4.65 15.62 0.92
CA PRO A 54 3.98 15.01 -0.23
C PRO A 54 4.86 14.89 -1.48
N LEU A 55 5.75 15.85 -1.73
CA LEU A 55 6.65 15.78 -2.88
C LEU A 55 7.65 14.62 -2.73
N THR A 56 8.24 14.47 -1.55
CA THR A 56 9.17 13.38 -1.26
C THR A 56 8.49 12.02 -1.37
N ALA A 57 7.27 11.88 -0.84
CA ALA A 57 6.49 10.66 -0.93
C ALA A 57 6.06 10.32 -2.38
N ALA A 58 5.65 11.33 -3.15
CA ALA A 58 5.30 11.17 -4.56
C ALA A 58 6.51 10.70 -5.37
N PHE A 59 7.65 11.38 -5.22
CA PHE A 59 8.84 11.06 -5.99
C PHE A 59 9.36 9.66 -5.62
N ALA A 60 9.52 9.37 -4.34
CA ALA A 60 10.00 8.07 -3.89
C ALA A 60 9.07 6.93 -4.29
N GLY A 61 7.75 7.12 -4.13
CA GLY A 61 6.75 6.12 -4.52
C GLY A 61 6.73 5.87 -6.02
N GLY A 62 6.63 6.93 -6.82
CA GLY A 62 6.60 6.84 -8.28
C GLY A 62 7.90 6.29 -8.87
N VAL A 63 9.02 6.96 -8.61
CA VAL A 63 10.31 6.61 -9.23
C VAL A 63 10.82 5.27 -8.70
N GLY A 64 10.73 5.04 -7.39
CA GLY A 64 11.20 3.78 -6.79
C GLY A 64 10.47 2.57 -7.36
N SER A 65 9.14 2.65 -7.45
CA SER A 65 8.32 1.54 -7.97
C SER A 65 8.47 1.36 -9.48
N ALA A 66 8.53 2.45 -10.25
CA ALA A 66 8.71 2.36 -11.70
C ALA A 66 10.09 1.79 -12.07
N LEU A 67 11.13 2.12 -11.31
CA LEU A 67 12.44 1.47 -11.45
C LEU A 67 12.37 -0.01 -11.12
N ALA A 68 11.57 -0.42 -10.12
CA ALA A 68 11.39 -1.83 -9.80
C ALA A 68 10.76 -2.60 -10.97
N ASP A 69 9.76 -2.02 -11.63
CA ASP A 69 9.16 -2.61 -12.84
C ASP A 69 10.19 -2.82 -13.95
N VAL A 70 11.09 -1.86 -14.15
CA VAL A 70 12.17 -2.00 -15.13
C VAL A 70 13.14 -3.11 -14.72
N VAL A 71 13.59 -3.11 -13.46
CA VAL A 71 14.56 -4.09 -12.94
C VAL A 71 14.01 -5.52 -12.98
N LEU A 72 12.74 -5.70 -12.68
CA LEU A 72 12.08 -7.01 -12.63
C LEU A 72 11.55 -7.49 -14.00
N GLY A 73 11.66 -6.67 -15.05
CA GLY A 73 11.23 -7.02 -16.41
C GLY A 73 9.76 -6.70 -16.72
N TYR A 74 9.01 -6.10 -15.80
CA TYR A 74 7.63 -5.61 -15.98
C TYR A 74 7.60 -4.20 -16.60
N THR A 75 8.51 -3.89 -17.53
CA THR A 75 8.75 -2.52 -18.04
C THR A 75 7.50 -1.88 -18.65
N ILE A 76 6.56 -2.68 -19.17
CA ILE A 76 5.27 -2.19 -19.69
C ILE A 76 4.42 -1.49 -18.63
N TYR A 77 4.60 -1.82 -17.34
CA TYR A 77 3.91 -1.17 -16.22
C TYR A 77 4.60 0.12 -15.76
N ALA A 78 5.90 0.28 -16.00
CA ALA A 78 6.71 1.36 -15.44
C ALA A 78 6.15 2.78 -15.67
N PRO A 79 5.63 3.16 -16.87
CA PRO A 79 5.05 4.49 -17.07
C PRO A 79 3.80 4.75 -16.22
N ALA A 80 2.92 3.75 -16.12
CA ALA A 80 1.71 3.85 -15.31
C ALA A 80 2.05 3.83 -13.82
N THR A 81 2.90 2.90 -13.39
CA THR A 81 3.40 2.80 -12.01
C THR A 81 3.99 4.12 -11.54
N LEU A 82 4.79 4.79 -12.37
CA LEU A 82 5.36 6.10 -12.03
C LEU A 82 4.28 7.10 -11.61
N VAL A 83 3.20 7.21 -12.40
CA VAL A 83 2.12 8.16 -12.16
C VAL A 83 1.23 7.71 -11.00
N ILE A 84 0.84 6.44 -10.99
CA ILE A 84 -0.09 5.86 -10.00
C ILE A 84 0.55 5.90 -8.61
N LYS A 85 1.78 5.43 -8.46
CA LYS A 85 2.48 5.39 -7.16
C LYS A 85 2.92 6.77 -6.70
N ALA A 86 3.21 7.69 -7.63
CA ALA A 86 3.43 9.09 -7.25
C ALA A 86 2.16 9.73 -6.70
N ALA A 87 1.01 9.51 -7.35
CA ALA A 87 -0.28 10.01 -6.88
C ALA A 87 -0.67 9.39 -5.52
N GLU A 88 -0.45 8.08 -5.34
CA GLU A 88 -0.66 7.38 -4.08
C GLU A 88 0.17 8.00 -2.94
N GLY A 89 1.50 8.11 -3.13
CA GLY A 89 2.40 8.68 -2.12
C GLY A 89 2.07 10.14 -1.79
N ALA A 90 1.79 10.96 -2.81
CA ALA A 90 1.38 12.34 -2.66
C ALA A 90 0.10 12.47 -1.83
N LEU A 91 -0.93 11.69 -2.19
CA LEU A 91 -2.23 11.73 -1.53
C LEU A 91 -2.11 11.26 -0.08
N ALA A 92 -1.45 10.13 0.16
CA ALA A 92 -1.22 9.58 1.49
C ALA A 92 -0.61 10.63 2.43
N SER A 93 0.52 11.24 2.03
CA SER A 93 1.20 12.24 2.85
C SER A 93 0.35 13.50 3.05
N THR A 94 -0.35 13.93 2.00
CA THR A 94 -1.22 15.12 2.05
C THR A 94 -2.39 14.92 3.01
N LEU A 95 -3.08 13.78 2.92
CA LEU A 95 -4.23 13.48 3.79
C LEU A 95 -3.80 13.34 5.24
N VAL A 96 -2.72 12.62 5.53
CA VAL A 96 -2.20 12.49 6.90
C VAL A 96 -1.92 13.87 7.50
N ARG A 97 -1.28 14.78 6.74
CA ARG A 97 -0.93 16.12 7.21
C ARG A 97 -2.13 17.04 7.35
N ARG A 98 -3.09 17.00 6.41
CA ARG A 98 -4.28 17.86 6.42
C ARG A 98 -5.31 17.45 7.45
N LEU A 99 -5.39 16.16 7.75
CA LEU A 99 -6.38 15.65 8.71
C LEU A 99 -5.88 15.68 10.15
N ARG A 100 -4.57 15.90 10.38
CA ARG A 100 -4.01 16.07 11.73
C ARG A 100 -4.82 17.05 12.58
N GLY A 101 -5.09 16.66 13.82
CA GLY A 101 -5.83 17.47 14.79
C GLY A 101 -7.36 17.40 14.67
N ARG A 102 -7.92 16.83 13.59
CA ARG A 102 -9.35 16.51 13.54
C ARG A 102 -9.60 15.23 14.36
N GLN A 103 -10.63 15.20 15.19
CA GLN A 103 -10.97 14.00 15.99
C GLN A 103 -12.44 13.59 15.94
N ARG A 104 -13.36 14.53 15.64
CA ARG A 104 -14.80 14.23 15.56
C ARG A 104 -15.14 13.50 14.26
N GLY A 105 -15.96 12.45 14.36
CA GLY A 105 -16.48 11.68 13.21
C GLY A 105 -15.48 10.76 12.51
N ILE A 106 -14.18 10.89 12.78
CA ILE A 106 -13.13 10.12 12.10
C ILE A 106 -13.22 8.64 12.39
N PHE A 107 -13.49 8.25 13.63
CA PHE A 107 -13.61 6.83 13.96
C PHE A 107 -14.73 6.15 13.14
N ALA A 108 -15.88 6.83 13.00
CA ALA A 108 -16.99 6.34 12.20
C ALA A 108 -16.63 6.30 10.70
N LEU A 109 -15.95 7.34 10.19
CA LEU A 109 -15.46 7.36 8.81
C LEU A 109 -14.45 6.23 8.55
N SER A 110 -13.49 6.01 9.45
CA SER A 110 -12.51 4.92 9.39
C SER A 110 -13.19 3.55 9.41
N MET A 111 -14.20 3.37 10.25
CA MET A 111 -14.98 2.15 10.29
C MET A 111 -15.72 1.93 8.96
N GLY A 112 -16.30 2.98 8.41
CA GLY A 112 -16.94 2.94 7.09
C GLY A 112 -15.97 2.57 5.97
N THR A 113 -14.75 3.12 5.96
CA THR A 113 -13.73 2.78 4.95
C THR A 113 -13.25 1.34 5.09
N VAL A 114 -13.00 0.86 6.31
CA VAL A 114 -12.61 -0.54 6.54
C VAL A 114 -13.74 -1.50 6.12
N ALA A 115 -14.99 -1.16 6.45
CA ALA A 115 -16.15 -1.93 6.02
C ALA A 115 -16.32 -1.92 4.49
N ALA A 116 -16.07 -0.79 3.82
CA ALA A 116 -16.10 -0.73 2.36
C ALA A 116 -15.04 -1.65 1.74
N TYR A 117 -13.81 -1.66 2.27
CA TYR A 117 -12.76 -2.60 1.84
C TYR A 117 -13.19 -4.05 2.05
N PHE A 118 -13.78 -4.38 3.20
CA PHE A 118 -14.32 -5.71 3.47
C PHE A 118 -15.34 -6.14 2.41
N VAL A 119 -16.32 -5.27 2.13
CA VAL A 119 -17.39 -5.54 1.16
C VAL A 119 -16.82 -5.70 -0.24
N VAL A 120 -15.87 -4.86 -0.66
CA VAL A 120 -15.24 -4.98 -1.98
C VAL A 120 -14.51 -6.32 -2.12
N ILE A 121 -13.69 -6.70 -1.14
CA ILE A 121 -12.98 -7.99 -1.16
C ILE A 121 -13.98 -9.15 -1.19
N LEU A 122 -15.01 -9.08 -0.33
CA LEU A 122 -16.00 -10.16 -0.23
C LEU A 122 -16.81 -10.31 -1.51
N VAL A 123 -17.31 -9.22 -2.09
CA VAL A 123 -18.12 -9.25 -3.31
C VAL A 123 -17.29 -9.74 -4.49
N ILE A 124 -16.10 -9.19 -4.70
CA ILE A 124 -15.22 -9.58 -5.80
C ILE A 124 -14.83 -11.05 -5.64
N GLY A 125 -14.40 -11.45 -4.45
CA GLY A 125 -14.01 -12.82 -4.15
C GLY A 125 -15.14 -13.82 -4.38
N TYR A 126 -16.30 -13.56 -3.78
CA TYR A 126 -17.48 -14.41 -3.87
C TYR A 126 -17.99 -14.57 -5.30
N THR A 127 -17.91 -13.52 -6.12
CA THR A 127 -18.51 -13.52 -7.46
C THR A 127 -17.53 -13.91 -8.57
N LEU A 128 -16.25 -13.55 -8.47
CA LEU A 128 -15.28 -13.66 -9.57
C LEU A 128 -14.13 -14.62 -9.30
N PHE A 129 -13.86 -14.99 -8.04
CA PHE A 129 -12.70 -15.81 -7.68
C PHE A 129 -13.10 -17.09 -6.93
N VAL A 130 -14.06 -17.80 -7.50
CA VAL A 130 -14.49 -19.12 -7.05
C VAL A 130 -14.02 -20.15 -8.06
N GLY A 131 -13.36 -21.21 -7.59
CA GLY A 131 -12.86 -22.25 -8.47
C GLY A 131 -11.56 -22.89 -8.01
N GLU A 132 -10.93 -23.62 -8.92
CA GLU A 132 -9.64 -24.26 -8.71
C GLU A 132 -8.52 -23.21 -8.60
N VAL A 133 -7.64 -23.40 -7.63
CA VAL A 133 -6.48 -22.55 -7.38
C VAL A 133 -5.25 -23.40 -7.25
N GLU A 134 -4.16 -22.96 -7.87
CA GLU A 134 -2.86 -23.62 -7.80
C GLU A 134 -1.87 -22.72 -7.06
N LEU A 135 -1.37 -23.22 -5.92
CA LEU A 135 -0.31 -22.59 -5.15
C LEU A 135 1.01 -23.27 -5.49
N THR A 136 1.86 -22.56 -6.23
CA THR A 136 3.19 -23.05 -6.58
C THR A 136 4.26 -22.40 -5.69
N LEU A 137 4.90 -23.19 -4.82
CA LEU A 137 5.97 -22.73 -3.95
C LEU A 137 7.34 -22.95 -4.63
N SER A 138 7.95 -21.87 -5.12
CA SER A 138 9.30 -21.85 -5.70
C SER A 138 9.55 -22.90 -6.80
N GLY A 139 8.51 -23.29 -7.54
CA GLY A 139 8.59 -24.32 -8.58
C GLY A 139 8.81 -25.76 -8.08
N LEU A 140 8.94 -25.98 -6.78
CA LEU A 140 9.22 -27.28 -6.17
C LEU A 140 7.95 -28.01 -5.72
N LEU A 141 6.96 -27.27 -5.25
CA LEU A 141 5.71 -27.82 -4.74
C LEU A 141 4.53 -27.10 -5.38
N THR A 142 3.65 -27.84 -6.05
CA THR A 142 2.37 -27.31 -6.55
C THR A 142 1.23 -27.94 -5.77
N LEU A 143 0.55 -27.12 -4.97
CA LEU A 143 -0.66 -27.51 -4.24
C LEU A 143 -1.87 -27.03 -5.02
N LYS A 144 -2.71 -27.95 -5.47
CA LYS A 144 -4.01 -27.62 -6.05
C LYS A 144 -5.06 -27.64 -4.95
N GLY A 145 -5.95 -26.65 -4.98
CA GLY A 145 -7.06 -26.53 -4.06
C GLY A 145 -8.28 -25.96 -4.77
N PHE A 146 -9.39 -25.89 -4.05
CA PHE A 146 -10.61 -25.26 -4.53
C PHE A 146 -11.01 -24.18 -3.53
N ILE A 147 -11.28 -22.97 -4.01
CA ILE A 147 -11.80 -21.88 -3.20
C ILE A 147 -13.31 -21.83 -3.39
N GLU A 148 -14.04 -22.12 -2.33
CA GLU A 148 -15.50 -21.98 -2.30
C GLU A 148 -15.91 -20.52 -2.08
N PRO A 149 -17.12 -20.10 -2.49
CA PRO A 149 -17.59 -18.72 -2.29
C PRO A 149 -17.54 -18.27 -0.82
N THR A 150 -17.82 -19.19 0.12
CA THR A 150 -17.81 -18.93 1.56
C THR A 150 -16.40 -18.75 2.12
N SER A 151 -15.37 -19.31 1.47
CA SER A 151 -13.97 -19.14 1.88
C SER A 151 -13.54 -17.67 1.83
N TRP A 152 -14.14 -16.86 0.95
CA TRP A 152 -13.89 -15.43 0.86
C TRP A 152 -14.34 -14.63 2.08
N ILE A 153 -15.28 -15.14 2.89
CA ILE A 153 -15.65 -14.52 4.17
C ILE A 153 -14.44 -14.52 5.11
N LEU A 154 -13.74 -15.66 5.21
CA LEU A 154 -12.55 -15.80 6.05
C LEU A 154 -11.38 -14.96 5.51
N ILE A 155 -11.15 -14.99 4.19
CA ILE A 155 -10.08 -14.22 3.55
C ILE A 155 -10.31 -12.71 3.72
N ALA A 156 -11.52 -12.23 3.43
CA ALA A 156 -11.88 -10.82 3.62
C ALA A 156 -11.74 -10.40 5.09
N SER A 157 -12.18 -11.25 6.02
CA SER A 157 -12.05 -11.00 7.47
C SER A 157 -10.60 -10.92 7.91
N ALA A 158 -9.75 -11.84 7.43
CA ALA A 158 -8.31 -11.84 7.70
C ALA A 158 -7.64 -10.58 7.14
N ALA A 159 -8.00 -10.16 5.93
CA ALA A 159 -7.48 -8.95 5.31
C ALA A 159 -7.83 -7.68 6.11
N ILE A 160 -9.05 -7.58 6.64
CA ILE A 160 -9.45 -6.38 7.41
C ILE A 160 -9.04 -6.45 8.89
N ALA A 161 -8.64 -7.61 9.40
CA ALA A 161 -8.33 -7.82 10.81
C ALA A 161 -7.25 -6.86 11.31
N THR A 162 -6.18 -6.65 10.54
CA THR A 162 -5.09 -5.74 10.93
C THR A 162 -5.54 -4.27 10.95
N PRO A 163 -6.12 -3.69 9.87
CA PRO A 163 -6.72 -2.37 9.90
C PRO A 163 -7.71 -2.16 11.06
N LEU A 164 -8.59 -3.14 11.29
CA LEU A 164 -9.62 -3.09 12.32
C LEU A 164 -9.01 -3.14 13.73
N TYR A 165 -8.05 -4.04 13.97
CA TYR A 165 -7.31 -4.12 15.23
C TYR A 165 -6.61 -2.81 15.56
N ILE A 166 -5.89 -2.24 14.57
CA ILE A 166 -5.21 -0.96 14.73
C ILE A 166 -6.22 0.13 15.08
N LEU A 167 -7.35 0.20 14.35
CA LEU A 167 -8.39 1.21 14.58
C LEU A 167 -9.00 1.13 15.99
N ILE A 168 -9.33 -0.08 16.46
CA ILE A 168 -9.96 -0.29 17.78
C ILE A 168 -8.98 0.03 18.91
N ARG A 169 -7.71 -0.39 18.78
CA ARG A 169 -6.69 -0.25 19.84
C ARG A 169 -6.04 1.12 19.87
N LYS A 170 -6.02 1.83 18.74
CA LYS A 170 -5.34 3.11 18.56
C LYS A 170 -6.33 4.15 18.05
N LYS A 171 -7.16 4.65 18.98
CA LYS A 171 -8.13 5.73 18.71
C LYS A 171 -7.41 7.04 18.34
N GLY A 172 -8.11 7.96 17.67
CA GLY A 172 -7.62 9.30 17.37
C GLY A 172 -6.72 9.37 16.12
N GLU A 173 -5.47 9.83 16.29
CA GLU A 173 -4.53 10.12 15.18
C GLU A 173 -4.23 8.90 14.30
N ILE A 174 -4.25 7.69 14.86
CA ILE A 174 -4.00 6.48 14.06
C ILE A 174 -5.21 6.12 13.17
N GLY A 175 -6.43 6.44 13.59
CA GLY A 175 -7.61 6.32 12.72
C GLY A 175 -7.54 7.24 11.50
N LEU A 176 -6.97 8.44 11.66
CA LEU A 176 -6.69 9.38 10.57
C LEU A 176 -5.64 8.87 9.60
N ILE A 177 -4.56 8.30 10.13
CA ILE A 177 -3.52 7.67 9.32
C ILE A 177 -4.15 6.55 8.50
N LEU A 178 -4.96 5.70 9.13
CA LEU A 178 -5.59 4.56 8.47
C LEU A 178 -6.45 4.98 7.27
N ILE A 179 -7.37 5.95 7.44
CA ILE A 179 -8.21 6.42 6.32
C ILE A 179 -7.39 7.09 5.24
N SER A 180 -6.31 7.78 5.60
CA SER A 180 -5.44 8.43 4.62
C SER A 180 -4.74 7.40 3.74
N LEU A 181 -4.23 6.32 4.34
CA LEU A 181 -3.55 5.25 3.62
C LEU A 181 -4.54 4.41 2.79
N LEU A 182 -5.72 4.06 3.34
CA LEU A 182 -6.76 3.35 2.58
C LEU A 182 -7.25 4.19 1.39
N SER A 183 -7.47 5.49 1.57
CA SER A 183 -7.89 6.38 0.47
C SER A 183 -6.81 6.48 -0.62
N ALA A 184 -5.54 6.56 -0.23
CA ALA A 184 -4.43 6.55 -1.18
C ALA A 184 -4.28 5.21 -1.91
N GLY A 185 -4.39 4.10 -1.18
CA GLY A 185 -4.40 2.76 -1.76
C GLY A 185 -5.56 2.54 -2.73
N SER A 186 -6.71 3.17 -2.52
CA SER A 186 -7.83 3.13 -3.47
C SER A 186 -7.49 3.79 -4.81
N ILE A 187 -6.71 4.88 -4.81
CA ILE A 187 -6.19 5.47 -6.07
C ILE A 187 -5.25 4.50 -6.77
N MET A 188 -4.40 3.81 -6.01
CA MET A 188 -3.48 2.83 -6.57
C MET A 188 -4.23 1.67 -7.24
N ILE A 189 -5.18 1.06 -6.53
CA ILE A 189 -5.99 -0.05 -7.04
C ILE A 189 -6.75 0.37 -8.31
N LEU A 190 -7.41 1.54 -8.27
CA LEU A 190 -8.14 2.05 -9.42
C LEU A 190 -7.22 2.38 -10.59
N GLY A 191 -6.05 2.95 -10.32
CA GLY A 191 -5.06 3.29 -11.34
C GLY A 191 -4.57 2.06 -12.10
N TYR A 192 -4.17 1.01 -11.39
CA TYR A 192 -3.76 -0.25 -12.01
C TYR A 192 -4.90 -0.90 -12.78
N TYR A 193 -6.08 -0.97 -12.17
CA TYR A 193 -7.27 -1.50 -12.84
C TYR A 193 -7.55 -0.80 -14.18
N LEU A 194 -7.54 0.53 -14.21
CA LEU A 194 -7.79 1.29 -15.43
C LEU A 194 -6.68 1.09 -16.47
N TYR A 195 -5.43 1.03 -16.04
CA TYR A 195 -4.31 0.82 -16.96
C TYR A 195 -4.35 -0.58 -17.59
N GLU A 196 -4.50 -1.61 -16.78
CA GLU A 196 -4.60 -3.00 -17.23
C GLU A 196 -5.81 -3.22 -18.13
N GLN A 197 -6.96 -2.67 -17.77
CA GLN A 197 -8.21 -2.87 -18.50
C GLN A 197 -8.22 -2.09 -19.83
N LEU A 198 -7.83 -0.82 -19.81
CA LEU A 198 -8.01 0.08 -20.96
C LEU A 198 -6.80 0.14 -21.88
N ILE A 199 -5.59 -0.05 -21.35
CA ILE A 199 -4.35 0.08 -22.12
C ILE A 199 -3.77 -1.30 -22.46
N LEU A 200 -3.71 -2.22 -21.50
CA LEU A 200 -3.11 -3.55 -21.72
C LEU A 200 -4.12 -4.59 -22.24
N GLY A 201 -5.41 -4.35 -22.04
CA GLY A 201 -6.48 -5.28 -22.43
C GLY A 201 -6.50 -6.56 -21.59
N TYR A 202 -5.96 -6.53 -20.38
CA TYR A 202 -5.96 -7.67 -19.46
C TYR A 202 -7.26 -7.76 -18.68
N TYR A 203 -7.52 -8.93 -18.10
CA TYR A 203 -8.64 -9.12 -17.18
C TYR A 203 -8.29 -8.49 -15.81
N ALA A 204 -8.34 -7.16 -15.74
CA ALA A 204 -7.86 -6.37 -14.61
C ALA A 204 -8.59 -6.62 -13.29
N LEU A 205 -9.84 -7.14 -13.36
CA LEU A 205 -10.57 -7.57 -12.16
C LEU A 205 -9.81 -8.66 -11.38
N ALA A 206 -8.96 -9.45 -12.06
CA ALA A 206 -8.11 -10.47 -11.45
C ALA A 206 -7.10 -9.89 -10.43
N GLU A 207 -6.65 -8.65 -10.63
CA GLU A 207 -5.57 -8.04 -9.85
C GLU A 207 -6.10 -7.19 -8.68
N VAL A 208 -7.39 -6.84 -8.67
CA VAL A 208 -8.00 -6.03 -7.61
C VAL A 208 -7.83 -6.65 -6.21
N PRO A 209 -8.11 -7.96 -5.96
CA PRO A 209 -7.87 -8.56 -4.64
C PRO A 209 -6.39 -8.56 -4.24
N VAL A 210 -5.50 -8.72 -5.22
CA VAL A 210 -4.05 -8.72 -5.01
C VAL A 210 -3.59 -7.34 -4.54
N ASN A 211 -3.99 -6.28 -5.24
CA ASN A 211 -3.66 -4.89 -4.88
C ASN A 211 -4.31 -4.47 -3.56
N LEU A 212 -5.51 -4.98 -3.24
CA LEU A 212 -6.12 -4.80 -1.91
C LEU A 212 -5.24 -5.41 -0.81
N GLY A 213 -4.70 -6.62 -1.05
CA GLY A 213 -3.72 -7.26 -0.16
C GLY A 213 -2.47 -6.42 0.05
N GLN A 214 -1.95 -5.79 -1.02
CA GLN A 214 -0.79 -4.89 -0.93
C GLN A 214 -1.06 -3.70 0.00
N VAL A 215 -2.22 -3.05 -0.13
CA VAL A 215 -2.62 -1.92 0.73
C VAL A 215 -2.70 -2.36 2.20
N VAL A 216 -3.36 -3.49 2.47
CA VAL A 216 -3.51 -4.03 3.83
C VAL A 216 -2.16 -4.35 4.47
N MET A 217 -1.29 -5.06 3.75
CA MET A 217 0.06 -5.41 4.21
C MET A 217 0.93 -4.16 4.40
N GLY A 218 0.83 -3.21 3.47
CA GLY A 218 1.43 -1.89 3.56
C GLY A 218 1.10 -1.20 4.88
N ILE A 219 -0.19 -1.11 5.20
CA ILE A 219 -0.69 -0.53 6.45
C ILE A 219 -0.21 -1.30 7.69
N ALA A 220 -0.28 -2.63 7.63
CA ALA A 220 0.09 -3.53 8.72
C ALA A 220 1.55 -3.33 9.17
N VAL A 221 2.45 -3.01 8.23
CA VAL A 221 3.86 -2.78 8.51
C VAL A 221 4.17 -1.29 8.76
N ALA A 222 3.62 -0.40 7.94
CA ALA A 222 3.96 1.02 7.96
C ALA A 222 3.50 1.72 9.24
N ILE A 223 2.28 1.43 9.73
CA ILE A 223 1.75 2.10 10.93
C ILE A 223 2.58 1.74 12.18
N PRO A 224 2.80 0.45 12.53
CA PRO A 224 3.65 0.11 13.66
C PRO A 224 5.05 0.70 13.55
N THR A 225 5.69 0.58 12.38
CA THR A 225 7.02 1.12 12.13
C THR A 225 7.07 2.63 12.36
N TYR A 226 6.11 3.38 11.83
CA TYR A 226 5.99 4.82 12.08
C TYR A 226 5.81 5.15 13.57
N THR A 227 4.97 4.40 14.28
CA THR A 227 4.78 4.64 15.73
C THR A 227 6.03 4.35 16.55
N LEU A 228 6.85 3.37 16.15
CA LEU A 228 8.12 3.05 16.81
C LEU A 228 9.15 4.15 16.57
N ILE A 229 9.33 4.57 15.30
CA ILE A 229 10.26 5.64 14.93
C ILE A 229 9.92 6.93 15.67
N THR A 230 8.66 7.36 15.61
CA THR A 230 8.22 8.61 16.26
C THR A 230 8.35 8.57 17.78
N LYS A 231 8.09 7.42 18.42
CA LYS A 231 8.30 7.25 19.86
C LYS A 231 9.78 7.38 20.22
N TYR A 232 10.67 6.76 19.45
CA TYR A 232 12.11 6.83 19.68
C TYR A 232 12.64 8.26 19.51
N THR A 233 12.33 8.92 18.40
CA THR A 233 12.79 10.30 18.13
C THR A 233 12.33 11.30 19.20
N ARG A 234 11.08 11.17 19.70
CA ARG A 234 10.58 12.03 20.78
C ARG A 234 11.35 11.84 22.08
N ARG A 235 11.73 10.60 22.41
CA ARG A 235 12.51 10.29 23.61
C ARG A 235 13.92 10.88 23.54
N THR A 236 14.62 10.68 22.44
CA THR A 236 15.99 11.22 22.26
C THR A 236 16.01 12.75 22.28
N SER A 237 14.95 13.40 21.79
CA SER A 237 14.83 14.86 21.84
C SER A 237 14.57 15.39 23.26
N GLN A 238 14.02 14.58 24.17
CA GLN A 238 13.81 14.95 25.57
C GLN A 238 15.03 14.67 26.44
N GLU A 239 15.85 13.68 26.10
CA GLU A 239 17.11 13.36 26.80
C GLU A 239 18.25 14.34 26.45
N ASN A 240 18.11 15.13 25.38
CA ASN A 240 19.11 16.12 24.91
C ASN A 240 18.76 17.58 25.28
N ILE A 241 17.78 17.81 26.16
CA ILE A 241 17.40 19.12 26.73
C ILE A 241 17.71 19.08 28.23
#